data_AF-A0AAV1QX32-F1
#
_entry.id   AF-A0AAV1QX32-F1
#
_cell.length_a   1.000
_cell.length_b   1.000
_cell.length_c   1.000
_cell.angle_alpha   90.00
_cell.angle_beta   90.00
_cell.angle_gamma   90.00
#
_symmetry.space_group_name_H-M   'P 1'
#
loop_
_entity.id
_entity.type
_entity.pdbx_description
1 polymer ?
#
loop_
_entity_poly.entity_id
_entity_poly.type
_entity_poly.pdbx_seq_one_letter_code
_entity_poly.pdbx_strand_id
1 'polypeptide(L)'
;MALGFKVKGYISYDFYEKSCPHVEDIVRSALQAILPSDPTAPAALLRLMFRDCHVQGCDATILSDPGMENVPMEMASRRNFGIQQRELIGI
;
A
#
# COMPACT_ATOMS: atom_id res chain seq x y z
N MET A 1 16.01 -3.92 -20.04
CA MET A 1 14.98 -4.28 -21.05
C MET A 1 13.64 -3.90 -20.47
N ALA A 2 13.17 -2.69 -20.75
CA ALA A 2 11.83 -2.26 -20.31
C ALA A 2 10.81 -2.85 -21.28
N LEU A 3 10.02 -3.82 -20.80
CA LEU A 3 8.84 -4.30 -21.52
C LEU A 3 7.76 -3.23 -21.36
N GLY A 4 7.69 -2.30 -22.30
CA GLY A 4 6.70 -1.22 -22.33
C GLY A 4 5.29 -1.75 -22.60
N PHE A 5 4.64 -2.30 -21.59
CA PHE A 5 3.20 -2.60 -21.61
C PHE A 5 2.42 -1.31 -21.32
N LYS A 6 1.78 -0.75 -22.35
CA LYS A 6 0.93 0.44 -22.19
C LYS A 6 -0.41 0.03 -21.58
N VAL A 7 -0.56 0.23 -20.27
CA VAL A 7 -1.84 0.06 -19.58
C VAL A 7 -2.77 1.23 -19.98
N LYS A 8 -4.03 0.94 -20.32
CA LYS A 8 -5.04 1.99 -20.58
C LYS A 8 -5.45 2.60 -19.22
N GLY A 9 -5.00 3.82 -18.92
CA GLY A 9 -5.33 4.56 -17.68
C GLY A 9 -4.26 5.61 -17.33
N TYR A 10 -4.35 6.22 -16.14
CA TYR A 10 -3.32 7.12 -15.58
C TYR A 10 -2.13 6.38 -14.92
N ILE A 11 -2.09 5.05 -15.03
CA ILE A 11 -1.08 4.19 -14.40
C ILE A 11 -0.15 3.68 -15.51
N SER A 12 1.16 3.72 -15.25
CA SER A 12 2.20 3.23 -16.14
C SER A 12 3.22 2.43 -15.34
N TYR A 13 3.82 1.43 -15.98
CA TYR A 13 5.11 0.91 -15.51
C TYR A 13 6.13 2.05 -15.46
N ASP A 14 7.07 1.96 -14.53
CA ASP A 14 8.18 2.91 -14.38
C ASP A 14 7.74 4.37 -14.13
N PHE A 15 6.54 4.59 -13.55
CA PHE A 15 6.00 5.94 -13.30
C PHE A 15 6.98 6.88 -12.56
N TYR A 16 7.79 6.31 -11.65
CA TYR A 16 8.76 7.04 -10.85
C TYR A 16 10.18 7.09 -11.44
N GLU A 17 10.43 6.57 -12.64
CA GLU A 17 11.78 6.49 -13.23
C GLU A 17 12.54 7.83 -13.21
N LYS A 18 11.84 8.95 -13.43
CA LYS A 18 12.47 10.28 -13.48
C LYS A 18 12.49 11.01 -12.13
N SER A 19 11.52 10.76 -11.27
CA SER A 19 11.35 11.49 -10.00
C SER A 19 11.98 10.77 -8.82
N CYS A 20 11.88 9.43 -8.80
CA CYS A 20 12.46 8.56 -7.77
C CYS A 20 12.79 7.18 -8.37
N PRO A 21 13.90 7.05 -9.14
CA PRO A 21 14.23 5.82 -9.87
C PRO A 21 14.43 4.59 -8.99
N HIS A 22 14.77 4.79 -7.71
CA HIS A 22 15.05 3.71 -6.76
C HIS A 22 13.85 3.36 -5.88
N VAL A 23 12.65 3.92 -6.13
CA VAL A 23 11.49 3.71 -5.26
C VAL A 23 11.15 2.21 -5.09
N GLU A 24 11.20 1.43 -6.17
CA GLU A 24 10.89 0.00 -6.12
C GLU A 24 11.95 -0.78 -5.31
N ASP A 25 13.23 -0.40 -5.43
CA ASP A 25 14.33 -1.01 -4.69
C ASP A 25 14.25 -0.69 -3.19
N ILE A 26 13.90 0.55 -2.85
CA ILE A 26 13.71 1.00 -1.46
C ILE A 26 12.57 0.22 -0.82
N VAL A 27 11.41 0.15 -1.48
CA VAL A 27 10.24 -0.60 -0.98
C VAL A 27 10.60 -2.08 -0.81
N ARG A 28 11.28 -2.68 -1.79
CA ARG A 28 11.70 -4.09 -1.71
C ARG A 28 12.64 -4.33 -0.53
N SER A 29 13.61 -3.44 -0.32
CA SER A 29 14.58 -3.55 0.77
C SER A 29 13.92 -3.43 2.14
N ALA A 30 12.98 -2.49 2.29
CA ALA A 30 12.20 -2.33 3.52
C ALA A 30 11.39 -3.59 3.85
N LEU A 31 10.71 -4.17 2.85
CA LEU A 31 9.98 -5.42 3.03
C LEU A 31 10.91 -6.58 3.41
N GLN A 32 12.04 -6.72 2.72
CA GLN A 32 13.01 -7.78 3.01
C GLN A 32 13.58 -7.68 4.42
N ALA A 33 13.75 -6.47 4.96
CA ALA A 33 14.23 -6.27 6.32
C ALA A 33 13.24 -6.74 7.39
N ILE A 34 11.93 -6.76 7.08
CA ILE A 34 10.86 -7.15 8.02
C ILE A 34 10.64 -8.66 8.05
N LEU A 35 10.89 -9.36 6.94
CA LEU A 35 10.65 -10.81 6.81
C LEU A 35 11.27 -11.67 7.92
N PRO A 36 12.51 -11.43 8.39
CA PRO A 36 13.10 -12.24 9.46
C PRO A 36 12.40 -12.08 10.80
N SER A 37 11.85 -10.89 11.08
CA SER A 37 11.13 -10.60 12.33
C SER A 37 9.66 -10.99 12.27
N ASP A 38 9.01 -10.82 11.12
CA ASP A 38 7.60 -11.15 10.92
C ASP A 38 7.40 -11.77 9.53
N PRO A 39 7.38 -13.11 9.42
CA PRO A 39 7.15 -13.80 8.15
C PRO A 39 5.71 -13.67 7.65
N THR A 40 4.77 -13.18 8.48
CA THR A 40 3.38 -12.95 8.08
C THR A 40 3.18 -11.58 7.40
N ALA A 41 4.18 -10.71 7.47
CA ALA A 41 4.13 -9.34 6.93
C ALA A 41 3.68 -9.25 5.46
N PRO A 42 4.19 -10.07 4.52
CA PRO A 42 3.73 -10.01 3.12
C PRO A 42 2.24 -10.33 2.95
N ALA A 43 1.74 -11.29 3.74
CA ALA A 43 0.34 -11.72 3.64
C ALA A 43 -0.61 -10.65 4.16
N ALA A 44 -0.27 -9.98 5.26
CA ALA A 44 -1.11 -8.92 5.80
C ALA A 44 -1.00 -7.61 5.00
N LEU A 45 0.15 -7.26 4.44
CA LEU A 45 0.27 -6.15 3.47
C LEU A 45 -0.55 -6.40 2.20
N LEU A 46 -0.56 -7.63 1.69
CA LEU A 46 -1.41 -8.00 0.56
C LEU A 46 -2.90 -7.84 0.91
N ARG A 47 -3.31 -8.31 2.09
CA ARG A 47 -4.69 -8.15 2.60
C ARG A 47 -5.07 -6.68 2.77
N LEU A 48 -4.14 -5.84 3.23
CA LEU A 48 -4.32 -4.41 3.39
C LEU A 48 -4.58 -3.73 2.04
N MET A 49 -3.77 -4.01 1.01
CA MET A 49 -3.98 -3.50 -0.34
C MET A 49 -5.31 -3.95 -0.95
N PHE A 50 -5.70 -5.22 -0.75
CA PHE A 50 -7.00 -5.69 -1.19
C PHE A 50 -8.17 -5.02 -0.48
N ARG A 51 -8.00 -4.60 0.78
CA ARG A 51 -9.05 -3.91 1.52
C ARG A 51 -9.21 -2.47 1.12
N ASP A 52 -8.11 -1.76 0.89
CA ASP A 52 -8.10 -0.40 0.36
C ASP A 52 -8.85 -0.35 -0.98
N CYS A 53 -8.41 -1.15 -1.95
CA CYS A 53 -9.00 -1.16 -3.29
C CYS A 53 -10.48 -1.63 -3.38
N HIS A 54 -11.03 -2.26 -2.34
CA HIS A 54 -12.40 -2.78 -2.38
C HIS A 54 -13.44 -1.69 -2.16
N VAL A 55 -13.09 -0.61 -1.48
CA VAL A 55 -14.01 0.48 -1.13
C VAL A 55 -13.49 1.74 -1.81
N GLN A 56 -14.30 2.34 -2.68
CA GLN A 56 -14.04 3.64 -3.34
C GLN A 56 -12.76 3.79 -4.19
N GLY A 57 -11.80 2.86 -4.16
CA GLY A 57 -10.60 2.85 -5.01
C GLY A 57 -9.34 2.53 -4.21
N CYS A 58 -8.19 2.43 -4.89
CA CYS A 58 -6.91 2.26 -4.23
C CYS A 58 -6.33 3.65 -3.91
N ASP A 59 -6.78 4.29 -2.83
CA ASP A 59 -6.44 5.66 -2.46
C ASP A 59 -5.73 5.80 -1.10
N ALA A 60 -5.41 4.67 -0.46
CA ALA A 60 -4.76 4.57 0.84
C ALA A 60 -5.56 5.16 2.02
N THR A 61 -6.87 5.35 1.87
CA THR A 61 -7.72 5.91 2.94
C THR A 61 -7.82 4.99 4.17
N ILE A 62 -7.59 3.68 4.00
CA ILE A 62 -7.48 2.74 5.13
C ILE A 62 -6.28 3.02 6.06
N LEU A 63 -5.28 3.76 5.60
CA LEU A 63 -4.09 4.13 6.37
C LEU A 63 -4.29 5.39 7.22
N SER A 64 -5.38 6.13 7.03
CA SER A 64 -5.59 7.42 7.71
C SER A 64 -6.01 7.27 9.19
N ASP A 65 -5.42 8.08 10.07
CA ASP A 65 -5.74 8.14 11.51
C ASP A 65 -6.76 9.26 11.84
N PRO A 66 -7.50 9.14 12.96
CA PRO A 66 -8.52 10.12 13.34
C PRO A 66 -7.89 11.48 13.70
N GLY A 67 -8.05 12.47 12.82
CA GLY A 67 -7.51 13.81 13.05
C GLY A 67 -7.78 14.85 11.97
N MET A 68 -8.30 14.46 10.80
CA MET A 68 -8.66 15.40 9.73
C MET A 68 -10.18 15.40 9.57
N GLU A 69 -10.81 16.53 9.90
CA GLU A 69 -12.27 16.72 9.80
C GLU A 69 -12.79 16.28 8.42
N ASN A 70 -13.84 15.46 8.44
CA ASN A 70 -14.68 15.03 7.30
C ASN A 70 -14.25 13.82 6.45
N VAL A 71 -13.22 13.04 6.83
CA VAL A 71 -12.98 11.73 6.18
C VAL A 71 -13.62 10.61 7.01
N PRO A 72 -14.63 9.89 6.49
CA PRO A 72 -15.15 8.71 7.16
C PRO A 72 -14.02 7.67 7.29
N MET A 73 -13.68 7.34 8.53
CA MET A 73 -12.67 6.33 8.85
C MET A 73 -13.04 4.97 8.26
N GLU A 74 -12.37 4.58 7.18
CA GLU A 74 -12.56 3.25 6.60
C GLU A 74 -12.20 2.16 7.62
N MET A 75 -11.13 2.36 8.39
CA MET A 75 -10.61 1.39 9.35
C MET A 75 -11.62 1.02 10.45
N ALA A 76 -12.53 1.92 10.82
CA ALA A 76 -13.55 1.62 11.83
C ALA A 76 -14.75 0.82 11.30
N SER A 77 -14.80 0.56 9.99
CA SER A 77 -15.77 -0.36 9.44
C SER A 77 -15.55 -1.77 9.99
N ARG A 78 -16.62 -2.45 10.41
CA ARG A 78 -16.56 -3.87 10.81
C ARG A 78 -15.94 -4.77 9.73
N ARG A 79 -16.00 -4.35 8.45
CA ARG A 79 -15.42 -5.08 7.31
C ARG A 79 -13.89 -5.13 7.33
N ASN A 80 -13.25 -4.21 8.06
CA ASN A 80 -11.80 -4.11 8.22
C ASN A 80 -11.28 -4.82 9.47
N PHE A 81 -12.13 -5.65 10.11
CA PHE A 81 -11.72 -6.52 11.21
C PHE A 81 -10.56 -7.46 10.81
N GLY A 82 -9.50 -7.45 11.61
CA GLY A 82 -8.31 -8.29 11.42
C GLY A 82 -7.27 -7.73 10.44
N ILE A 83 -7.38 -6.46 10.04
CA ILE A 83 -6.28 -5.75 9.38
C ILE A 83 -5.18 -5.45 10.40
N GLN A 84 -3.94 -5.78 10.07
CA GLN A 84 -2.75 -5.61 10.91
C GLN A 84 -1.65 -4.90 10.09
N GLN A 85 -0.55 -4.50 10.74
CA GLN A 85 0.69 -4.05 10.09
C GLN A 85 0.57 -2.75 9.28
N ARG A 86 -0.36 -1.87 9.68
CA ARG A 86 -0.45 -0.49 9.17
C ARG A 86 0.84 0.28 9.48
N GLU A 87 1.40 0.04 10.65
CA GLU A 87 2.65 0.59 11.16
C GLU A 87 3.90 0.25 10.32
N LEU A 88 3.87 -0.84 9.51
CA LEU A 88 4.98 -1.16 8.61
C LEU A 88 5.16 -0.15 7.48
N ILE A 89 4.10 0.63 7.17
CA ILE A 89 4.12 1.67 6.14
C ILE A 89 4.64 3.01 6.71
N GLY A 90 4.98 3.06 8.00
CA GLY A 90 5.63 4.21 8.63
C GLY A 90 4.68 5.38 8.92
N ILE A 91 3.40 5.07 9.16
CA ILE A 91 2.38 5.98 9.70
C ILE A 91 2.47 6.10 11.22
#